data_AF-A0A4Y8RXS4-F1
#
_entry.id   AF-A0A4Y8RXS4-F1
#
_cell.length_a   1.000
_cell.length_b   1.000
_cell.length_c   1.000
_cell.angle_alpha   90.00
_cell.angle_beta   90.00
_cell.angle_gamma   90.00
#
_symmetry.space_group_name_H-M   'P 1'
#
loop_
_entity.id
_entity.type
_entity.pdbx_description
1 polymer ?
#
loop_
_entity_poly.entity_id
_entity_poly.type
_entity_poly.pdbx_seq_one_letter_code
_entity_poly.pdbx_strand_id
1 'polypeptide(L)'
;MIKYKSANQLSIEEFRTPFELKLDKENRWVKLASIIPWDELAGIYYQSMSTGMGAPSIDARIVIGSMVIKHKLKLDDREVVETIRENIYLQYFLGLSAYTAEPLFDRSLFTAFRYRLGQDKFDLMSQRIIAAALGIPGTEAAEKQEGKPPGDRDNARVDQSATGADQPVQNEPSPKGKLKMDATVADQLIKYP
;
A
#
# COMPACT_ATOMS: atom_id res chain seq x y z
N MET A 1 -5.40 10.16 52.75
CA MET A 1 -6.67 10.90 52.52
C MET A 1 -7.56 10.06 51.63
N ILE A 2 -8.70 9.60 52.14
CA ILE A 2 -9.68 8.84 51.35
C ILE A 2 -10.49 9.87 50.54
N LYS A 3 -10.48 9.74 49.20
CA LYS A 3 -11.30 10.56 48.30
C LYS A 3 -12.58 9.78 47.98
N TYR A 4 -13.72 10.25 48.49
CA TYR A 4 -15.04 9.68 48.22
C TYR A 4 -15.78 10.57 47.20
N LYS A 5 -16.30 9.97 46.12
CA LYS A 5 -17.22 10.61 45.18
C LYS A 5 -18.57 9.89 45.28
N SER A 6 -19.64 10.65 45.52
CA SER A 6 -21.01 10.14 45.63
C SER A 6 -21.53 9.63 44.28
N ALA A 7 -22.22 8.49 44.25
CA ALA A 7 -22.80 7.92 43.04
C ALA A 7 -23.99 8.73 42.49
N ASN A 8 -24.62 9.57 43.32
CA ASN A 8 -25.84 10.32 42.96
C ASN A 8 -25.58 11.78 42.54
N GLN A 9 -24.33 12.24 42.56
CA GLN A 9 -24.00 13.60 42.18
C GLN A 9 -23.41 13.63 40.77
N LEU A 10 -24.24 14.02 39.80
CA LEU A 10 -23.78 14.47 38.50
C LEU A 10 -22.83 15.64 38.74
N SER A 11 -21.54 15.44 38.46
CA SER A 11 -20.54 16.49 38.64
C SER A 11 -20.74 17.55 37.56
N ILE A 12 -20.42 18.81 37.86
CA ILE A 12 -20.37 19.92 36.87
C ILE A 12 -19.51 19.59 35.63
N GLU A 13 -18.73 18.51 35.64
CA GLU A 13 -18.03 17.98 34.46
C GLU A 13 -18.97 17.42 33.38
N GLU A 14 -20.24 17.12 33.70
CA GLU A 14 -21.29 16.88 32.70
C GLU A 14 -21.75 18.17 31.99
N PHE A 15 -21.36 19.34 32.53
CA PHE A 15 -21.54 20.67 31.96
C PHE A 15 -20.25 21.20 31.31
N ARG A 16 -19.27 20.35 30.99
CA ARG A 16 -18.14 20.75 30.13
C ARG A 16 -18.54 20.50 28.69
N THR A 17 -18.50 21.56 27.88
CA THR A 17 -18.73 21.51 26.44
C THR A 17 -17.78 20.49 25.78
N PRO A 18 -18.28 19.51 25.02
CA PRO A 18 -17.51 18.35 24.55
C PRO A 18 -16.53 18.67 23.40
N PHE A 19 -16.51 19.92 22.92
CA PHE A 19 -15.85 20.30 21.66
C PHE A 19 -14.36 20.63 21.75
N GLU A 20 -13.79 20.65 22.96
CA GLU A 20 -12.34 20.73 23.16
C GLU A 20 -11.87 19.59 24.07
N LEU A 21 -12.10 18.35 23.64
CA LEU A 21 -11.32 17.23 24.16
C LEU A 21 -9.86 17.46 23.75
N LYS A 22 -9.07 18.09 24.61
CA LYS A 22 -7.62 18.19 24.41
C LYS A 22 -7.06 16.78 24.47
N LEU A 23 -6.66 16.25 23.31
CA LEU A 23 -5.92 15.00 23.22
C LEU A 23 -4.62 15.13 24.01
N ASP A 24 -4.37 14.15 24.88
CA ASP A 24 -3.12 14.10 25.60
C ASP A 24 -1.96 13.85 24.61
N LYS A 25 -1.09 14.85 24.47
CA LYS A 25 0.10 14.77 23.62
C LYS A 25 1.10 13.72 24.13
N GLU A 26 1.02 13.37 25.41
CA GLU A 26 1.88 12.36 26.00
C GLU A 26 1.43 10.93 25.68
N ASN A 27 0.25 10.75 25.09
CA ASN A 27 -0.26 9.45 24.71
C ASN A 27 0.65 8.76 23.69
N ARG A 28 0.89 7.46 23.90
CA ARG A 28 1.75 6.63 23.05
C ARG A 28 1.41 6.72 21.57
N TRP A 29 0.14 6.82 21.20
CA TRP A 29 -0.32 6.84 19.80
C TRP A 29 -0.15 8.22 19.17
N VAL A 30 -0.31 9.29 19.95
CA VAL A 30 -0.08 10.66 19.48
C VAL A 30 1.40 10.87 19.16
N LYS A 31 2.30 10.42 20.05
CA LYS A 31 3.75 10.43 19.80
C LYS A 31 4.13 9.58 18.58
N LEU A 32 3.51 8.39 18.45
CA LEU A 32 3.75 7.52 17.31
C LEU A 32 3.33 8.19 15.99
N ALA A 33 2.18 8.87 15.99
CA ALA A 33 1.69 9.60 14.82
C ALA A 33 2.66 10.69 14.36
N SER A 34 3.36 11.36 15.29
CA SER A 34 4.36 12.38 14.93
C SER A 34 5.69 11.83 14.42
N ILE A 35 6.03 10.59 14.74
CA ILE A 35 7.33 9.98 14.36
C ILE A 35 7.25 9.31 12.98
N ILE A 36 6.09 8.76 12.62
CA ILE A 36 5.94 8.03 11.36
C ILE A 36 5.98 9.00 10.17
N PRO A 37 6.83 8.73 9.15
CA PRO A 37 6.88 9.53 7.92
C PRO A 37 5.71 9.20 6.98
N TRP A 38 4.51 9.73 7.29
CA TRP A 38 3.28 9.38 6.57
C TRP A 38 3.32 9.68 5.08
N ASP A 39 3.92 10.79 4.66
CA ASP A 39 3.96 11.21 3.26
C ASP A 39 4.77 10.25 2.38
N GLU A 40 5.91 9.77 2.88
CA GLU A 40 6.72 8.76 2.17
C GLU A 40 5.97 7.44 2.04
N LEU A 41 5.33 7.00 3.13
CA LEU A 41 4.57 5.75 3.16
C LEU A 41 3.35 5.82 2.24
N ALA A 42 2.67 6.96 2.21
CA ALA A 42 1.57 7.22 1.29
C ALA A 42 2.04 7.18 -0.17
N GLY A 43 3.19 7.79 -0.48
CA GLY A 43 3.80 7.73 -1.80
C GLY A 43 4.03 6.30 -2.29
N ILE A 44 4.60 5.44 -1.44
CA ILE A 44 4.82 4.01 -1.75
C ILE A 44 3.50 3.27 -1.96
N TYR A 45 2.49 3.58 -1.14
CA TYR A 45 1.18 2.96 -1.25
C TYR A 45 0.47 3.33 -2.55
N TYR A 46 0.49 4.62 -2.93
CA TYR A 46 -0.17 5.10 -4.13
C TYR A 46 0.48 4.65 -5.44
N GLN A 47 1.74 4.21 -5.43
CA GLN A 47 2.37 3.53 -6.58
C GLN A 47 1.60 2.26 -7.01
N SER A 48 0.85 1.65 -6.10
CA SER A 48 0.00 0.49 -6.40
C SER A 48 -1.33 0.84 -7.08
N MET A 49 -1.69 2.13 -7.14
CA MET A 49 -3.02 2.57 -7.55
C MET A 49 -3.04 3.13 -8.96
N SER A 50 -4.13 2.84 -9.67
CA SER A 50 -4.45 3.44 -10.96
C SER A 50 -5.11 4.80 -10.76
N THR A 51 -4.61 5.83 -11.45
CA THR A 51 -5.06 7.23 -11.29
C THR A 51 -6.43 7.51 -11.91
N GLY A 52 -6.87 6.72 -12.89
CA GLY A 52 -8.05 7.02 -13.71
C GLY A 52 -9.13 5.94 -13.76
N MET A 53 -8.98 4.85 -13.01
CA MET A 53 -9.90 3.70 -13.06
C MET A 53 -10.11 3.11 -11.67
N GLY A 54 -11.37 2.79 -11.34
CA GLY A 54 -11.75 2.06 -10.13
C GLY A 54 -12.58 2.85 -9.12
N ALA A 55 -12.92 2.18 -8.01
CA ALA A 55 -13.58 2.79 -6.87
C ALA A 55 -12.60 3.69 -6.08
N PRO A 56 -13.08 4.77 -5.44
CA PRO A 56 -12.25 5.64 -4.63
C PRO A 56 -11.54 4.83 -3.54
N SER A 57 -10.23 5.03 -3.43
CA SER A 57 -9.42 4.40 -2.41
C SER A 57 -9.59 5.07 -1.06
N ILE A 58 -9.53 4.25 0.00
CA ILE A 58 -9.38 4.74 1.37
C ILE A 58 -8.03 5.46 1.49
N ASP A 59 -7.96 6.46 2.35
CA ASP A 59 -6.72 7.19 2.66
C ASP A 59 -5.60 6.20 3.07
N ALA A 60 -4.40 6.41 2.50
CA ALA A 60 -3.22 5.61 2.76
C ALA A 60 -2.91 5.55 4.26
N ARG A 61 -3.11 6.67 4.97
CA ARG A 61 -2.85 6.75 6.42
C ARG A 61 -3.76 5.82 7.21
N ILE A 62 -5.04 5.70 6.84
CA ILE A 62 -5.99 4.79 7.48
C ILE A 62 -5.58 3.33 7.23
N VAL A 63 -5.20 3.00 5.99
CA VAL A 63 -4.80 1.64 5.61
C VAL A 63 -3.51 1.22 6.32
N ILE A 64 -2.46 2.02 6.21
CA ILE A 64 -1.16 1.70 6.80
C ILE A 64 -1.25 1.76 8.33
N GLY A 65 -1.91 2.78 8.86
CA GLY A 65 -2.10 2.95 10.29
C GLY A 65 -2.90 1.82 10.92
N SER A 66 -3.97 1.34 10.27
CA SER A 66 -4.74 0.20 10.79
C SER A 66 -3.93 -1.10 10.80
N MET A 67 -3.06 -1.31 9.80
CA MET A 67 -2.13 -2.44 9.79
C MET A 67 -1.11 -2.33 10.94
N VAL A 68 -0.56 -1.13 11.19
CA VAL A 68 0.36 -0.88 12.31
C VAL A 68 -0.32 -1.16 13.66
N ILE A 69 -1.57 -0.69 13.85
CA ILE A 69 -2.36 -0.95 15.06
C ILE A 69 -2.54 -2.46 15.24
N LYS A 70 -2.95 -3.16 14.18
CA LYS A 70 -3.12 -4.62 14.19
C LYS A 70 -1.85 -5.32 14.66
N HIS A 71 -0.70 -5.02 14.05
CA HIS A 71 0.57 -5.66 14.39
C HIS A 71 1.04 -5.30 15.81
N LYS A 72 0.87 -4.05 16.22
CA LYS A 72 1.33 -3.56 17.53
C LYS A 72 0.52 -4.13 18.69
N LEU A 73 -0.80 -4.28 18.51
CA LEU A 73 -1.70 -4.83 19.54
C LEU A 73 -1.89 -6.35 19.41
N LYS A 74 -1.43 -6.98 18.31
CA LYS A 74 -1.60 -8.41 18.02
C LYS A 74 -3.06 -8.86 18.06
N LEU A 75 -3.93 -8.06 17.46
CA LEU A 75 -5.38 -8.29 17.43
C LEU A 75 -5.83 -8.95 16.11
N ASP A 76 -7.03 -9.52 16.12
CA ASP A 76 -7.70 -10.00 14.91
C ASP A 76 -8.26 -8.83 14.07
N ASP A 77 -8.51 -9.05 12.77
CA ASP A 77 -9.04 -8.03 11.87
C ASP A 77 -10.37 -7.45 12.35
N ARG A 78 -11.23 -8.26 12.99
CA ARG A 78 -12.51 -7.81 13.58
C ARG A 78 -12.28 -6.90 14.78
N GLU A 79 -11.47 -7.38 15.71
CA GLU A 79 -11.14 -6.68 16.96
C GLU A 79 -10.47 -5.33 16.68
N VAL A 80 -9.64 -5.23 15.64
CA VAL A 80 -8.99 -3.97 15.27
C VAL A 80 -10.02 -2.91 14.87
N VAL A 81 -11.04 -3.26 14.10
CA VAL A 81 -12.07 -2.30 13.66
C VAL A 81 -12.85 -1.78 14.87
N GLU A 82 -13.29 -2.66 15.77
CA GLU A 82 -14.00 -2.25 16.98
C GLU A 82 -13.09 -1.45 17.93
N THR A 83 -11.83 -1.86 18.11
CA THR A 83 -10.88 -1.11 18.95
C THR A 83 -10.65 0.31 18.41
N ILE A 84 -10.55 0.48 17.09
CA ILE A 84 -10.43 1.79 16.45
C ILE A 84 -11.71 2.61 16.68
N ARG A 85 -12.88 2.00 16.52
CA ARG A 85 -14.17 2.63 16.74
C ARG A 85 -14.32 3.14 18.18
N GLU A 86 -13.88 2.36 19.17
CA GLU A 86 -14.01 2.69 20.58
C GLU A 86 -12.99 3.73 21.07
N ASN A 87 -11.85 3.91 20.38
CA ASN A 87 -10.72 4.67 20.91
C ASN A 87 -10.34 5.90 20.06
N ILE A 88 -10.57 7.09 20.63
CA ILE A 88 -10.26 8.40 20.02
C ILE A 88 -8.76 8.53 19.66
N TYR A 89 -7.85 8.00 20.47
CA TYR A 89 -6.40 8.10 20.19
C TYR A 89 -5.99 7.30 18.95
N LEU A 90 -6.66 6.17 18.69
CA LEU A 90 -6.42 5.39 17.48
C LEU A 90 -6.98 6.10 16.25
N GLN A 91 -8.17 6.70 16.37
CA GLN A 91 -8.74 7.52 15.30
C GLN A 91 -7.86 8.70 14.93
N TYR A 92 -7.30 9.40 15.93
CA TYR A 92 -6.31 10.46 15.71
C TYR A 92 -5.04 9.93 15.03
N PHE A 93 -4.53 8.78 15.46
CA PHE A 93 -3.37 8.15 14.84
C PHE A 93 -3.61 7.88 13.34
N LEU A 94 -4.81 7.45 12.97
CA LEU A 94 -5.24 7.23 11.59
C LEU A 94 -5.47 8.53 10.79
N GLY A 95 -5.41 9.70 11.42
CA GLY A 95 -5.51 11.00 10.75
C GLY A 95 -6.91 11.60 10.73
N LEU A 96 -7.85 11.07 11.52
CA LEU A 96 -9.18 11.65 11.62
C LEU A 96 -9.16 12.94 12.43
N SER A 97 -9.87 13.96 11.93
CA SER A 97 -10.00 15.26 12.58
C SER A 97 -11.01 15.27 13.73
N ALA A 98 -11.98 14.35 13.71
CA ALA A 98 -13.03 14.22 14.69
C ALA A 98 -13.32 12.75 15.01
N TYR A 99 -13.81 12.51 16.23
CA TYR A 99 -14.26 11.19 16.63
C TYR A 99 -15.48 10.77 15.83
N THR A 100 -15.45 9.54 15.32
CA THR A 100 -16.54 8.91 14.58
C THR A 100 -16.91 7.61 15.28
N ALA A 101 -18.20 7.45 15.60
CA ALA A 101 -18.72 6.26 16.27
C ALA A 101 -19.05 5.10 15.30
N GLU A 102 -18.91 5.33 14.00
CA GLU A 102 -19.10 4.33 12.95
C GLU A 102 -17.78 3.65 12.57
N PRO A 103 -17.81 2.39 12.11
CA PRO A 103 -16.61 1.72 11.63
C PRO A 103 -16.09 2.39 10.35
N LEU A 104 -14.78 2.68 10.31
CA LEU A 104 -14.15 3.37 9.17
C LEU A 104 -14.14 2.54 7.89
N PHE A 105 -14.09 1.22 8.03
CA PHE A 105 -14.07 0.27 6.93
C PHE A 105 -14.49 -1.12 7.42
N ASP A 106 -14.94 -1.98 6.51
CA ASP A 106 -15.27 -3.36 6.84
C ASP A 106 -14.02 -4.23 6.98
N ARG A 107 -14.05 -5.18 7.92
CA ARG A 107 -12.94 -6.11 8.21
C ARG A 107 -12.41 -6.84 6.98
N SER A 108 -13.25 -7.11 5.98
CA SER A 108 -12.85 -7.82 4.76
C SER A 108 -11.79 -7.05 3.97
N LEU A 109 -11.73 -5.73 4.13
CA LEU A 109 -10.78 -4.88 3.46
C LEU A 109 -9.34 -5.10 3.92
N PHE A 110 -9.11 -5.67 5.11
CA PHE A 110 -7.76 -6.04 5.53
C PHE A 110 -7.09 -7.03 4.58
N THR A 111 -7.85 -7.98 4.02
CA THR A 111 -7.33 -8.91 3.01
C THR A 111 -6.93 -8.17 1.74
N ALA A 112 -7.77 -7.22 1.28
CA ALA A 112 -7.48 -6.39 0.13
C ALA A 112 -6.26 -5.49 0.37
N PHE A 113 -6.08 -4.95 1.58
CA PHE A 113 -4.93 -4.14 1.95
C PHE A 113 -3.63 -4.93 1.86
N ARG A 114 -3.61 -6.17 2.39
CA ARG A 114 -2.43 -7.06 2.32
C ARG A 114 -2.07 -7.39 0.87
N TYR A 115 -3.06 -7.76 0.08
CA TYR A 115 -2.84 -8.10 -1.32
C TYR A 115 -2.30 -6.90 -2.13
N ARG A 116 -2.84 -5.70 -1.88
CA ARG A 116 -2.43 -4.46 -2.58
C ARG A 116 -1.04 -3.97 -2.20
N LEU A 117 -0.68 -4.07 -0.92
CA LEU A 117 0.67 -3.77 -0.46
C LEU A 117 1.67 -4.73 -1.11
N GLY A 118 1.37 -6.03 -1.05
CA GLY A 118 2.36 -7.04 -1.36
C GLY A 118 3.54 -7.02 -0.37
N GLN A 119 4.43 -8.00 -0.50
CA GLN A 119 5.57 -8.14 0.40
C GLN A 119 6.64 -7.06 0.14
N ASP A 120 6.99 -6.85 -1.13
CA ASP A 120 8.06 -5.93 -1.52
C ASP A 120 7.85 -4.49 -1.00
N LYS A 121 6.61 -3.98 -1.11
CA LYS A 121 6.29 -2.62 -0.64
C LYS A 121 6.20 -2.55 0.86
N PHE A 122 5.72 -3.61 1.52
CA PHE A 122 5.70 -3.69 2.97
C PHE A 122 7.12 -3.66 3.55
N ASP A 123 8.05 -4.39 2.92
CA ASP A 123 9.46 -4.38 3.30
C ASP A 123 10.09 -3.01 3.07
N LEU A 124 9.81 -2.38 1.92
CA LEU A 124 10.28 -1.01 1.63
C LEU A 124 9.75 0.00 2.66
N MET A 125 8.47 -0.04 2.98
CA MET A 125 7.88 0.82 4.02
C MET A 125 8.51 0.58 5.39
N SER A 126 8.79 -0.68 5.74
CA SER A 126 9.45 -1.04 7.00
C SER A 126 10.86 -0.47 7.06
N GLN A 127 11.63 -0.54 5.96
CA GLN A 127 12.95 0.07 5.86
C GLN A 127 12.89 1.60 6.03
N ARG A 128 11.88 2.27 5.45
CA ARG A 128 11.69 3.73 5.63
C ARG A 128 11.39 4.09 7.08
N ILE A 129 10.54 3.32 7.76
CA ILE A 129 10.24 3.54 9.17
C ILE A 129 11.51 3.37 10.03
N ILE A 130 12.34 2.36 9.73
CA ILE A 130 13.61 2.13 10.44
C ILE A 130 14.60 3.26 10.16
N ALA A 131 14.74 3.69 8.91
CA ALA A 131 15.63 4.79 8.53
C ALA A 131 15.23 6.10 9.23
N ALA A 132 13.93 6.42 9.24
CA ALA A 132 13.38 7.56 9.95
C ALA A 132 13.63 7.48 11.47
N ALA A 133 13.49 6.29 12.06
CA ALA A 133 13.77 6.08 13.49
C ALA A 133 15.26 6.22 13.84
N LEU A 134 16.17 5.88 12.92
CA LEU A 134 17.61 6.00 13.09
C LEU A 134 18.14 7.40 12.71
N GLY A 135 17.30 8.28 12.18
CA GLY A 135 17.70 9.64 11.75
C GLY A 135 18.67 9.62 10.56
N ILE A 136 18.72 8.53 9.80
CA ILE A 136 19.54 8.43 8.60
C ILE A 136 18.70 9.03 7.47
N PRO A 137 19.10 10.17 6.86
CA PRO A 137 18.40 10.69 5.70
C PRO A 137 18.46 9.62 4.61
N GLY A 138 17.29 9.18 4.15
CA GLY A 138 17.18 8.15 3.13
C GLY A 138 18.07 8.51 1.94
N THR A 139 18.90 7.56 1.52
CA THR A 139 19.63 7.63 0.27
C THR A 139 18.65 7.94 -0.85
N GLU A 140 18.69 9.18 -1.33
CA GLU A 140 18.17 9.56 -2.63
C GLU A 140 18.90 8.69 -3.66
N ALA A 141 18.26 7.62 -4.11
CA ALA A 141 18.58 7.03 -5.40
C ALA A 141 18.16 8.07 -6.46
N ALA A 142 19.07 9.00 -6.71
CA ALA A 142 19.04 9.91 -7.82
C ALA A 142 19.18 9.11 -9.12
N GLU A 143 18.08 8.63 -9.69
CA GLU A 143 18.02 8.41 -11.14
C GLU A 143 17.63 9.72 -11.82
N LYS A 144 18.58 10.66 -11.81
CA LYS A 144 18.73 11.62 -12.91
C LYS A 144 19.48 10.91 -14.02
N GLN A 145 18.77 10.35 -14.99
CA GLN A 145 19.36 10.15 -16.32
C GLN A 145 18.97 11.35 -17.18
N GLU A 146 19.73 12.43 -17.02
CA GLU A 146 19.89 13.48 -18.02
C GLU A 146 20.65 12.89 -19.21
N GLY A 147 20.12 13.08 -20.42
CA GLY A 147 20.71 12.59 -21.66
C GLY A 147 21.82 13.48 -22.22
N LYS A 148 22.70 12.88 -23.05
CA LYS A 148 23.35 13.48 -24.25
C LYS A 148 24.23 12.43 -24.97
N PRO A 149 24.69 12.65 -26.23
CA PRO A 149 24.01 12.59 -27.54
C PRO A 149 24.70 11.57 -28.50
N PRO A 150 24.35 11.46 -29.81
CA PRO A 150 24.85 10.39 -30.68
C PRO A 150 26.23 10.72 -31.27
N GLY A 151 27.13 9.73 -31.24
CA GLY A 151 28.46 9.78 -31.84
C GLY A 151 28.52 9.00 -33.14
N ASP A 152 28.50 9.74 -34.23
CA ASP A 152 28.80 9.34 -35.61
C ASP A 152 30.27 8.91 -35.75
N ARG A 153 30.54 7.72 -36.30
CA ARG A 153 31.82 7.35 -36.95
C ARG A 153 31.64 6.18 -37.93
N ASP A 154 31.74 6.54 -39.20
CA ASP A 154 32.13 5.72 -40.34
C ASP A 154 33.38 4.86 -40.05
N ASN A 155 33.41 3.61 -40.53
CA ASN A 155 34.41 3.23 -41.54
C ASN A 155 34.07 1.92 -42.29
N ALA A 156 34.53 1.92 -43.53
CA ALA A 156 34.21 1.05 -44.65
C ALA A 156 34.82 -0.37 -44.61
N ARG A 157 34.07 -1.30 -45.25
CA ARG A 157 34.44 -2.27 -46.32
C ARG A 157 35.72 -3.10 -46.15
N VAL A 158 35.69 -4.41 -46.40
CA VAL A 158 35.88 -5.10 -47.71
C VAL A 158 35.55 -6.60 -47.46
N ASP A 159 34.53 -7.20 -48.10
CA ASP A 159 34.58 -8.01 -49.36
C ASP A 159 35.01 -9.48 -49.08
N GLN A 160 34.54 -10.58 -49.67
CA GLN A 160 33.68 -10.95 -50.81
C GLN A 160 33.46 -12.48 -50.70
N SER A 161 32.26 -13.05 -50.88
CA SER A 161 31.87 -14.05 -51.92
C SER A 161 30.54 -14.72 -51.48
N ALA A 162 29.38 -14.62 -52.12
CA ALA A 162 28.91 -14.86 -53.51
C ALA A 162 28.50 -16.31 -53.83
N THR A 163 27.21 -16.62 -53.67
CA THR A 163 26.35 -17.53 -54.48
C THR A 163 24.93 -17.42 -53.89
N GLY A 164 23.81 -17.10 -54.55
CA GLY A 164 23.39 -16.93 -55.94
C GLY A 164 22.01 -17.60 -56.11
N ALA A 165 20.91 -16.84 -56.21
CA ALA A 165 19.66 -17.16 -56.94
C ALA A 165 18.51 -16.13 -56.69
N ASP A 166 17.71 -15.89 -57.72
CA ASP A 166 16.75 -14.79 -57.99
C ASP A 166 15.40 -14.75 -57.23
N GLN A 167 14.97 -13.49 -56.95
CA GLN A 167 13.65 -12.78 -56.90
C GLN A 167 12.26 -13.51 -56.93
N PRO A 168 11.10 -12.84 -56.63
CA PRO A 168 10.81 -11.58 -55.93
C PRO A 168 9.71 -11.67 -54.82
N VAL A 169 9.48 -10.53 -54.17
CA VAL A 169 8.60 -10.24 -53.01
C VAL A 169 7.10 -10.28 -53.34
N GLN A 170 6.30 -10.96 -52.50
CA GLN A 170 4.88 -10.67 -52.27
C GLN A 170 4.64 -10.52 -50.76
N ASN A 171 4.27 -9.31 -50.32
CA ASN A 171 3.92 -8.97 -48.95
C ASN A 171 2.47 -9.39 -48.66
N GLU A 172 2.29 -10.50 -47.94
CA GLU A 172 1.03 -10.85 -47.26
C GLU A 172 1.20 -10.56 -45.75
N PRO A 173 0.29 -9.82 -45.09
CA PRO A 173 0.41 -9.55 -43.67
C PRO A 173 0.18 -10.84 -42.86
N SER A 174 1.24 -11.34 -42.22
CA SER A 174 1.18 -12.48 -41.30
C SER A 174 0.12 -12.24 -40.20
N PRO A 175 -0.89 -13.12 -40.03
CA PRO A 175 -1.88 -12.96 -38.97
C PRO A 175 -1.22 -13.16 -37.61
N LYS A 176 -1.05 -12.09 -36.84
CA LYS A 176 -0.56 -12.12 -35.46
C LYS A 176 -1.71 -12.42 -34.49
N GLY A 177 -2.12 -13.69 -34.45
CA GLY A 177 -3.07 -14.21 -33.47
C GLY A 177 -2.43 -15.30 -32.60
N LYS A 178 -2.65 -15.26 -31.28
CA LYS A 178 -2.21 -16.35 -30.38
C LYS A 178 -3.24 -17.48 -30.44
N LEU A 179 -2.89 -18.57 -31.11
CA LEU A 179 -3.69 -19.80 -31.13
C LEU A 179 -3.45 -20.59 -29.83
N LYS A 180 -4.47 -20.72 -28.99
CA LYS A 180 -4.42 -21.62 -27.81
C LYS A 180 -4.94 -22.98 -28.24
N MET A 181 -4.07 -23.98 -28.29
CA MET A 181 -4.46 -25.37 -28.44
C MET A 181 -4.41 -26.00 -27.04
N ASP A 182 -5.57 -26.35 -26.50
CA ASP A 182 -5.67 -27.12 -25.26
C ASP A 182 -6.04 -28.56 -25.63
N ALA A 183 -5.13 -29.50 -25.41
CA ALA A 183 -5.32 -30.91 -25.71
C ALA A 183 -4.75 -31.75 -24.58
N THR A 184 -5.51 -31.87 -23.50
CA THR A 184 -5.40 -32.99 -22.57
C THR A 184 -6.78 -33.60 -22.36
N VAL A 185 -7.26 -34.32 -23.37
CA VAL A 185 -8.26 -35.37 -23.17
C VAL A 185 -7.48 -36.67 -23.22
N ALA A 186 -7.32 -37.32 -22.07
CA ALA A 186 -6.79 -38.68 -21.98
C ALA A 186 -7.98 -39.63 -21.87
N ASP A 187 -8.04 -40.64 -22.74
CA ASP A 187 -9.07 -41.67 -22.65
C ASP A 187 -8.85 -42.51 -21.38
N GLN A 188 -9.85 -42.49 -20.49
CA GLN A 188 -9.84 -43.27 -19.28
C GLN A 188 -10.42 -44.67 -19.59
N LEU A 189 -9.55 -45.67 -19.69
CA LEU A 189 -9.96 -47.07 -19.78
C LEU A 189 -10.61 -47.50 -18.46
N ILE A 190 -11.94 -47.42 -18.39
CA ILE A 190 -12.74 -48.02 -17.33
C ILE A 190 -12.88 -49.52 -17.65
N LYS A 191 -12.26 -50.37 -16.83
CA LYS A 191 -12.55 -51.80 -16.82
C LYS A 191 -13.55 -52.07 -15.70
N TYR A 192 -14.65 -52.72 -16.04
CA TYR A 192 -15.69 -53.18 -15.10
C TYR A 192 -16.23 -54.53 -15.58
N PRO A 193 -16.78 -55.34 -14.67
CA PRO A 193 -16.12 -56.07 -13.58
C PRO A 193 -15.40 -57.34 -14.05
#